data_AF-A0A847LZJ1-F1
#
_entry.id   AF-A0A847LZJ1-F1
#
_cell.length_a   1.000
_cell.length_b   1.000
_cell.length_c   1.000
_cell.angle_alpha   90.00
_cell.angle_beta   90.00
_cell.angle_gamma   90.00
#
_symmetry.space_group_name_H-M   'P 1'
#
loop_
_entity.id
_entity.type
_entity.pdbx_description
1 polymer ?
#
loop_
_entity_poly.entity_id
_entity_poly.type
_entity_poly.pdbx_seq_one_letter_code
_entity_poly.pdbx_strand_id
1 'polypeptide(L)'
;MNRLNRSIVRFMLILGSLLVLAALCTLIVKKLPTQVKPQGKDFQSIDSELVSWDGLSEPKAILQNLDEIQRSVINSGEALSLLKRYRTLAEGARTEVLKSQLTDLYNYVSTGLYKKFPERPELFTVVLDSFLQVPRLLTDSELELLKHIEPRFINAENAALLMLVLHKARLADNPEHFSDLTYGPVLLKELQPYVPLPAYEVLALALSGNLQGALAEGNKLNGIPGKGPLILANLLYDFGSPEEAARLFHSLYESEGRLSYKLQEADSYLKAGKVQSARSIWESLYGDLSGSDVGLVLYNLGSMAETASDRRAYFTRLLDMERMHEYAILQYSRLLPAMDAISYLKQSPIFEQHALLQLETIRRQEVEHSTGPTVASLWFLLNRFPRDERLYHWAAWYLYRIGNTEELGRLLTMAQENHIENPALQLYKALIVMEQGRLSEAEALLASYTKTAWYIPANLAKIYERTYRITKAIEFYQLAASLAHNSLVESRLYEQVANCYVILGRESDARRSYEYALQLNPDNITAAFALQKLERNQK
;
A
#
# COMPACT_ATOMS: atom_id res chain seq x y z
N MET A 1 11.54 62.26 -0.65
CA MET A 1 11.56 60.80 -0.34
C MET A 1 10.42 60.11 -1.07
N ASN A 2 10.72 59.28 -2.09
CA ASN A 2 9.72 58.58 -2.92
C ASN A 2 8.89 57.58 -2.08
N ARG A 3 7.65 57.29 -2.49
CA ARG A 3 6.72 56.38 -1.78
C ARG A 3 7.35 55.03 -1.41
N LEU A 4 8.23 54.51 -2.26
CA LEU A 4 9.00 53.28 -2.02
C LEU A 4 9.87 53.36 -0.76
N ASN A 5 10.55 54.49 -0.53
CA ASN A 5 11.40 54.68 0.65
C ASN A 5 10.57 54.81 1.94
N ARG A 6 9.32 55.29 1.87
CA ARG A 6 8.43 55.31 3.04
C ARG A 6 7.96 53.90 3.42
N SER A 7 7.72 53.04 2.45
CA SER A 7 7.32 51.64 2.71
C SER A 7 8.49 50.83 3.28
N ILE A 8 9.71 51.03 2.80
CA ILE A 8 10.91 50.36 3.31
C ILE A 8 11.21 50.80 4.76
N VAL A 9 11.11 52.10 5.05
CA VAL A 9 11.30 52.61 6.41
C VAL A 9 10.22 52.11 7.37
N ARG A 10 8.95 52.03 6.93
CA ARG A 10 7.87 51.44 7.73
C ARG A 10 8.08 49.95 7.99
N PHE A 11 8.55 49.20 6.98
CA PHE A 11 8.86 47.79 7.12
C PHE A 11 10.01 47.57 8.11
N MET A 12 11.08 48.36 8.03
CA MET A 12 12.19 48.26 8.99
C MET A 12 11.78 48.63 10.42
N LEU A 13 10.91 49.63 10.59
CA LEU A 13 10.38 50.00 11.91
C LEU A 13 9.48 48.90 12.51
N ILE A 14 8.66 48.24 11.68
CA ILE A 14 7.81 47.11 12.12
C ILE A 14 8.68 45.90 12.47
N LEU A 15 9.70 45.60 11.66
CA LEU A 15 10.62 44.50 11.92
C LEU A 15 11.44 44.75 13.20
N GLY A 16 11.92 45.98 13.40
CA GLY A 16 12.62 46.38 14.62
C GLY A 16 11.74 46.28 15.87
N SER A 17 10.47 46.69 15.79
CA SER A 17 9.54 46.57 16.92
C SER A 17 9.13 45.13 17.23
N LEU A 18 9.02 44.26 16.21
CA LEU A 18 8.82 42.81 16.39
C LEU A 18 10.02 42.14 17.07
N LEU A 19 11.25 42.51 16.70
CA LEU A 19 12.46 41.98 17.33
C LEU A 19 12.59 42.42 18.79
N VAL A 20 12.24 43.68 19.10
CA VAL A 20 12.21 44.18 20.48
C VAL A 20 11.13 43.47 21.30
N LEU A 21 9.95 43.22 20.72
CA LEU A 21 8.88 42.47 21.37
C LEU A 21 9.32 41.02 21.66
N ALA A 22 9.97 40.35 20.70
CA ALA A 22 10.51 39.01 20.89
C ALA A 22 11.58 38.97 22.01
N ALA A 23 12.48 39.97 22.04
CA ALA A 23 13.49 40.10 23.09
C ALA A 23 12.86 40.33 24.48
N LEU A 24 11.83 41.17 24.56
CA LEU A 24 11.05 41.40 25.79
C LEU A 24 10.31 40.13 26.24
N CYS A 25 9.69 39.39 25.32
CA CYS A 25 9.07 38.10 25.63
C CYS A 25 10.09 37.09 26.17
N THR A 26 11.29 37.00 25.59
CA THR A 26 12.34 36.11 26.13
C THR A 26 12.85 36.56 27.51
N LEU A 27 12.90 37.87 27.79
CA LEU A 27 13.27 38.40 29.10
C LEU A 27 12.18 38.18 30.16
N ILE A 28 10.91 38.27 29.78
CA ILE A 28 9.76 37.98 30.64
C ILE A 28 9.72 36.47 30.96
N VAL A 29 9.95 35.60 29.98
CA VAL A 29 10.07 34.15 30.17
C VAL A 29 11.24 33.79 31.09
N LYS A 30 12.37 34.51 31.02
CA LYS A 30 13.52 34.31 31.92
C LYS A 30 13.33 34.84 33.35
N LYS A 31 12.37 35.75 33.59
CA LYS A 31 12.12 36.38 34.90
C LYS A 31 10.89 35.85 35.64
N LEU A 32 10.12 34.94 35.04
CA LEU A 32 9.08 34.21 35.76
C LEU A 32 9.74 33.33 36.84
N PRO A 33 9.32 33.41 38.10
CA PRO A 33 9.88 32.59 39.16
C PRO A 33 9.68 31.13 38.78
N THR A 34 10.77 30.36 38.77
CA THR A 34 10.74 28.92 38.56
C THR A 34 9.92 28.29 39.66
N GLN A 35 8.63 28.06 39.39
CA GLN A 35 7.90 27.01 40.06
C GLN A 35 8.66 25.72 39.76
N VAL A 36 9.22 25.12 40.82
CA VAL A 36 9.78 23.78 40.75
C VAL A 36 8.64 22.86 40.28
N LYS A 37 8.63 22.54 38.98
CA LYS A 37 7.73 21.53 38.41
C LYS A 37 8.08 20.19 39.07
N PRO A 38 7.10 19.47 39.66
CA PRO A 38 7.33 18.08 40.04
C PRO A 38 7.69 17.29 38.77
N GLN A 39 8.64 16.37 38.88
CA GLN A 39 9.00 15.44 37.81
C GLN A 39 7.76 14.62 37.42
N GLY A 40 7.08 15.02 36.35
CA GLY A 40 5.82 14.42 35.89
C GLY A 40 5.61 14.71 34.40
N LYS A 41 6.19 13.82 33.58
CA LYS A 41 5.79 13.27 32.26
C LYS A 41 4.99 14.18 31.31
N ASP A 42 5.59 14.52 30.18
CA ASP A 42 4.92 15.13 29.03
C ASP A 42 4.43 14.07 28.03
N PHE A 43 3.71 14.53 27.00
CA PHE A 43 3.25 13.68 25.90
C PHE A 43 4.39 12.97 25.14
N GLN A 44 5.61 13.50 25.11
CA GLN A 44 6.75 12.89 24.42
C GLN A 44 7.23 11.62 25.16
N SER A 45 7.17 11.63 26.49
CA SER A 45 7.43 10.43 27.30
C SER A 45 6.44 9.32 26.97
N ILE A 46 5.16 9.65 26.83
CA ILE A 46 4.11 8.69 26.49
C ILE A 46 4.29 8.15 25.07
N ASP A 47 4.65 9.01 24.11
CA ASP A 47 4.90 8.58 22.73
C ASP A 47 6.06 7.57 22.65
N SER A 48 7.12 7.80 23.44
CA SER A 48 8.27 6.89 23.53
C SER A 48 7.86 5.54 24.13
N GLU A 49 7.04 5.56 25.20
CA GLU A 49 6.51 4.34 25.81
C GLU A 49 5.59 3.57 24.85
N LEU A 50 4.72 4.27 24.11
CA LEU A 50 3.83 3.68 23.10
C LEU A 50 4.61 2.96 21.99
N VAL A 51 5.70 3.54 21.49
CA VAL A 51 6.55 2.92 20.46
C VAL A 51 7.23 1.65 20.98
N SER A 52 7.58 1.62 22.27
CA SER A 52 8.24 0.48 22.91
C SER A 52 7.31 -0.64 23.36
N TRP A 53 5.99 -0.39 23.37
CA TRP A 53 5.00 -1.34 23.87
C TRP A 53 4.75 -2.47 22.86
N ASP A 54 4.78 -3.72 23.34
CA ASP A 54 4.71 -4.92 22.52
C ASP A 54 3.30 -5.28 22.02
N GLY A 55 2.26 -4.61 22.56
CA GLY A 55 0.86 -4.86 22.23
C GLY A 55 0.28 -6.15 22.82
N LEU A 56 1.08 -6.95 23.54
CA LEU A 56 0.66 -8.26 24.06
C LEU A 56 0.16 -8.17 25.50
N SER A 57 0.71 -7.23 26.27
CA SER A 57 0.41 -7.05 27.70
C SER A 57 -0.33 -5.75 27.99
N GLU A 58 -1.08 -5.71 29.09
CA GLU A 58 -1.80 -4.50 29.50
C GLU A 58 -0.83 -3.32 29.77
N PRO A 59 -1.00 -2.17 29.09
CA PRO A 59 -0.06 -1.05 29.16
C PRO A 59 -0.30 -0.15 30.40
N LYS A 60 -0.21 -0.72 31.60
CA LYS A 60 -0.59 -0.07 32.87
C LYS A 60 0.07 1.29 33.10
N ALA A 61 1.37 1.40 32.84
CA ALA A 61 2.11 2.65 33.05
C ALA A 61 1.64 3.76 32.09
N ILE A 62 1.41 3.41 30.82
CA ILE A 62 0.91 4.34 29.79
C ILE A 62 -0.50 4.80 30.16
N LEU A 63 -1.38 3.86 30.52
CA LEU A 63 -2.77 4.15 30.92
C LEU A 63 -2.85 5.06 32.14
N GLN A 64 -2.00 4.83 33.15
CA GLN A 64 -1.94 5.68 34.33
C GLN A 64 -1.53 7.12 33.96
N ASN A 65 -0.50 7.27 33.12
CA ASN A 65 -0.04 8.60 32.69
C ASN A 65 -1.11 9.32 31.87
N LEU A 66 -1.80 8.60 30.98
CA LEU A 66 -2.89 9.16 30.17
C LEU A 66 -4.08 9.60 31.04
N ASP A 67 -4.46 8.82 32.05
CA ASP A 67 -5.55 9.18 32.98
C ASP A 67 -5.20 10.42 33.84
N GLU A 68 -3.96 10.52 34.29
CA GLU A 68 -3.47 11.71 35.02
C GLU A 68 -3.54 12.97 34.15
N ILE A 69 -3.13 12.88 32.87
CA ILE A 69 -3.26 13.98 31.91
C ILE A 69 -4.73 14.29 31.64
N GLN A 70 -5.58 13.27 31.45
CA GLN A 70 -7.02 13.43 31.19
C GLN A 70 -7.70 14.35 32.22
N ARG A 71 -7.38 14.16 33.50
CA ARG A 71 -7.94 14.96 34.60
C ARG A 71 -7.53 16.43 34.55
N SER A 72 -6.39 16.74 33.92
CA SER A 72 -5.84 18.10 33.82
C SER A 72 -6.09 18.78 32.48
N VAL A 73 -6.76 18.12 31.52
CA VAL A 73 -7.08 18.70 30.21
C VAL A 73 -7.94 19.97 30.38
N ILE A 74 -7.43 21.10 29.91
CA ILE A 74 -8.09 22.41 30.01
C ILE A 74 -8.61 22.92 28.67
N ASN A 75 -8.14 22.39 27.55
CA ASN A 75 -8.56 22.81 26.22
C ASN A 75 -8.71 21.64 25.23
N SER A 76 -9.34 21.92 24.09
CA SER A 76 -9.63 20.93 23.05
C SER A 76 -8.41 20.42 22.28
N GLY A 77 -7.31 21.19 22.20
CA GLY A 77 -6.08 20.75 21.56
C GLY A 77 -5.35 19.69 22.37
N GLU A 78 -5.34 19.85 23.70
CA GLU A 78 -4.87 18.82 24.65
C GLU A 78 -5.78 17.59 24.60
N ALA A 79 -7.09 17.78 24.56
CA ALA A 79 -8.06 16.70 24.41
C ALA A 79 -7.78 15.87 23.15
N LEU A 80 -7.60 16.52 21.99
CA LEU A 80 -7.31 15.84 20.73
C LEU A 80 -5.97 15.09 20.78
N SER A 81 -4.95 15.71 21.38
CA SER A 81 -3.63 15.10 21.55
C SER A 81 -3.69 13.86 22.45
N LEU A 82 -4.50 13.91 23.50
CA LEU A 82 -4.74 12.78 24.38
C LEU A 82 -5.47 11.64 23.65
N LEU A 83 -6.53 11.96 22.91
CA LEU A 83 -7.33 10.95 22.19
C LEU A 83 -6.54 10.22 21.11
N LYS A 84 -5.64 10.90 20.40
CA LYS A 84 -4.72 10.25 19.46
C LYS A 84 -3.92 9.12 20.11
N ARG A 85 -3.48 9.30 21.35
CA ARG A 85 -2.68 8.30 22.09
C ARG A 85 -3.53 7.14 22.59
N TYR A 86 -4.75 7.40 23.07
CA TYR A 86 -5.70 6.33 23.36
C TYR A 86 -6.05 5.51 22.12
N ARG A 87 -6.21 6.16 20.96
CA ARG A 87 -6.44 5.49 19.68
C ARG A 87 -5.25 4.62 19.27
N THR A 88 -4.03 5.16 19.30
CA THR A 88 -2.80 4.40 19.01
C THR A 88 -2.66 3.19 19.94
N LEU A 89 -3.03 3.33 21.21
CA LEU A 89 -3.01 2.23 22.17
C LEU A 89 -4.03 1.14 21.82
N ALA A 90 -5.25 1.52 21.43
CA ALA A 90 -6.27 0.58 20.98
C ALA A 90 -5.87 -0.15 19.70
N GLU A 91 -5.30 0.57 18.72
CA GLU A 91 -4.83 0.01 17.44
C GLU A 91 -3.58 -0.90 17.62
N GLY A 92 -2.72 -0.59 18.59
CA GLY A 92 -1.48 -1.33 18.87
C GLY A 92 -1.67 -2.67 19.58
N ALA A 93 -2.86 -2.96 20.09
CA ALA A 93 -3.16 -4.20 20.81
C ALA A 93 -3.16 -5.43 19.89
N ARG A 94 -2.43 -6.48 20.27
CA ARG A 94 -2.23 -7.70 19.48
C ARG A 94 -3.09 -8.89 19.92
N THR A 95 -3.86 -8.74 20.99
CA THR A 95 -4.83 -9.75 21.43
C THR A 95 -6.25 -9.19 21.36
N GLU A 96 -7.22 -10.01 20.94
CA GLU A 96 -8.62 -9.59 20.79
C GLU A 96 -9.22 -9.05 22.10
N VAL A 97 -8.91 -9.69 23.23
CA VAL A 97 -9.39 -9.28 24.55
C VAL A 97 -8.88 -7.87 24.90
N LEU A 98 -7.57 -7.64 24.74
CA LEU A 98 -6.95 -6.36 25.07
C LEU A 98 -7.38 -5.27 24.10
N LYS A 99 -7.51 -5.59 22.81
CA LYS A 99 -8.01 -4.69 21.79
C LYS A 99 -9.43 -4.23 22.10
N SER A 100 -10.32 -5.15 22.47
CA SER A 100 -11.69 -4.79 22.88
C SER A 100 -11.69 -3.85 24.09
N GLN A 101 -10.92 -4.17 25.13
CA GLN A 101 -10.84 -3.35 26.36
C GLN A 101 -10.33 -1.93 26.08
N LEU A 102 -9.26 -1.80 25.30
CA LEU A 102 -8.66 -0.51 24.99
C LEU A 102 -9.52 0.31 24.03
N THR A 103 -10.25 -0.35 23.12
CA THR A 103 -11.21 0.31 22.24
C THR A 103 -12.42 0.84 23.01
N ASP A 104 -12.96 0.07 23.96
CA ASP A 104 -14.01 0.53 24.87
C ASP A 104 -13.53 1.73 25.72
N LEU A 105 -12.29 1.69 26.22
CA LEU A 105 -11.69 2.80 26.96
C LEU A 105 -11.51 4.05 26.09
N TYR A 106 -10.96 3.90 24.89
CA TYR A 106 -10.82 4.99 23.93
C TYR A 106 -12.17 5.65 23.64
N ASN A 107 -13.21 4.85 23.43
CA ASN A 107 -14.56 5.35 23.21
C ASN A 107 -15.15 6.08 24.42
N TYR A 108 -14.97 5.52 25.63
CA TYR A 108 -15.40 6.16 26.87
C TYR A 108 -14.75 7.54 27.06
N VAL A 109 -13.43 7.63 26.86
CA VAL A 109 -12.67 8.88 27.00
C VAL A 109 -13.05 9.88 25.91
N SER A 110 -13.21 9.43 24.66
CA SER A 110 -13.65 10.26 23.53
C SER A 110 -15.00 10.91 23.80
N THR A 111 -15.97 10.10 24.25
CA THR A 111 -17.31 10.58 24.60
C THR A 111 -17.27 11.60 25.74
N GLY A 112 -16.48 11.34 26.79
CA GLY A 112 -16.34 12.23 27.93
C GLY A 112 -15.70 13.58 27.55
N LEU A 113 -14.65 13.56 26.74
CA LEU A 113 -13.97 14.78 26.29
C LEU A 113 -14.80 15.58 25.30
N TYR A 114 -15.56 14.94 24.41
CA TYR A 114 -16.47 15.65 23.53
C TYR A 114 -17.61 16.33 24.29
N LYS A 115 -18.19 15.69 25.31
CA LYS A 115 -19.16 16.34 26.21
C LYS A 115 -18.57 17.58 26.89
N LYS A 116 -17.28 17.55 27.23
CA LYS A 116 -16.56 18.69 27.84
C LYS A 116 -16.21 19.80 26.82
N PHE A 117 -15.96 19.45 25.57
CA PHE A 117 -15.55 20.36 24.50
C PHE A 117 -16.33 20.12 23.20
N PRO A 118 -17.65 20.36 23.16
CA PRO A 118 -18.50 20.01 22.02
C PRO A 118 -18.24 20.88 20.79
N GLU A 119 -17.60 22.05 20.95
CA GLU A 119 -17.48 23.09 19.91
C GLU A 119 -16.45 22.78 18.79
N ARG A 120 -15.85 21.59 18.76
CA ARG A 120 -14.77 21.25 17.84
C ARG A 120 -15.14 20.10 16.88
N PRO A 121 -15.27 20.36 15.58
CA PRO A 121 -15.53 19.33 14.57
C PRO A 121 -14.51 18.18 14.60
N GLU A 122 -13.25 18.45 14.96
CA GLU A 122 -12.19 17.44 15.03
C GLU A 122 -12.43 16.43 16.15
N LEU A 123 -12.93 16.90 17.31
CA LEU A 123 -13.30 15.99 18.41
C LEU A 123 -14.55 15.19 18.06
N PHE A 124 -15.47 15.80 17.31
CA PHE A 124 -16.64 15.09 16.81
C PHE A 124 -16.24 13.95 15.86
N THR A 125 -15.34 14.19 14.90
CA THR A 125 -14.77 13.15 14.03
C THR A 125 -14.17 11.99 14.83
N VAL A 126 -13.42 12.29 15.89
CA VAL A 126 -12.78 11.29 16.76
C VAL A 126 -13.80 10.46 17.55
N VAL A 127 -14.90 11.07 18.01
CA VAL A 127 -16.00 10.32 18.65
C VAL A 127 -16.71 9.40 17.67
N LEU A 128 -16.96 9.86 16.45
CA LEU A 128 -17.59 9.01 15.44
C LEU A 128 -16.70 7.81 15.08
N ASP A 129 -15.40 8.05 14.92
CA ASP A 129 -14.39 7.01 14.76
C ASP A 129 -14.42 6.02 15.95
N SER A 130 -14.45 6.52 17.19
CA SER A 130 -14.49 5.63 18.38
C SER A 130 -15.76 4.77 18.42
N PHE A 131 -16.92 5.32 18.06
CA PHE A 131 -18.16 4.55 17.95
C PHE A 131 -18.09 3.45 16.89
N LEU A 132 -17.41 3.70 15.76
CA LEU A 132 -17.24 2.68 14.73
C LEU A 132 -16.31 1.55 15.16
N GLN A 133 -15.25 1.86 15.91
CA GLN A 133 -14.26 0.88 16.34
C GLN A 133 -14.77 -0.10 17.41
N VAL A 134 -15.73 0.30 18.25
CA VAL A 134 -16.22 -0.59 19.33
C VAL A 134 -16.97 -1.80 18.76
N PRO A 135 -16.66 -3.07 19.10
CA PRO A 135 -17.28 -4.23 18.47
C PRO A 135 -18.74 -4.50 18.89
N ARG A 136 -19.24 -3.83 19.93
CA ARG A 136 -20.62 -3.96 20.44
C ARG A 136 -21.58 -2.94 19.82
N LEU A 137 -22.87 -3.16 20.07
CA LEU A 137 -23.90 -2.15 19.83
C LEU A 137 -23.66 -0.91 20.71
N LEU A 138 -24.16 0.23 20.24
CA LEU A 138 -24.12 1.48 21.00
C LEU A 138 -25.05 1.39 22.21
N THR A 139 -24.60 1.93 23.34
CA THR A 139 -25.36 2.06 24.57
C THR A 139 -26.35 3.21 24.48
N ASP A 140 -27.37 3.21 25.35
CA ASP A 140 -28.36 4.29 25.41
C ASP A 140 -27.72 5.68 25.58
N SER A 141 -26.65 5.78 26.39
CA SER A 141 -25.92 7.04 26.59
C SER A 141 -25.22 7.55 25.31
N GLU A 142 -24.74 6.64 24.47
CA GLU A 142 -24.12 6.96 23.17
C GLU A 142 -25.19 7.32 22.14
N LEU A 143 -26.32 6.61 22.13
CA LEU A 143 -27.47 6.94 21.31
C LEU A 143 -28.06 8.31 21.66
N GLU A 144 -28.16 8.64 22.95
CA GLU A 144 -28.60 9.96 23.41
C GLU A 144 -27.63 11.06 22.99
N LEU A 145 -26.32 10.81 23.01
CA LEU A 145 -25.34 11.75 22.46
C LEU A 145 -25.62 12.01 20.97
N LEU A 146 -25.91 10.97 20.20
CA LEU A 146 -26.21 11.09 18.76
C LEU A 146 -27.45 11.93 18.50
N LYS A 147 -28.47 11.91 19.36
CA LYS A 147 -29.70 12.72 19.18
C LYS A 147 -29.47 14.23 19.35
N HIS A 148 -28.47 14.59 20.15
CA HIS A 148 -28.20 15.98 20.56
C HIS A 148 -27.01 16.62 19.83
N ILE A 149 -26.53 16.02 18.74
CA ILE A 149 -25.50 16.64 17.90
C ILE A 149 -26.07 17.89 17.25
N GLU A 150 -25.35 19.01 17.38
CA GLU A 150 -25.77 20.25 16.76
C GLU A 150 -25.35 20.31 15.27
N PRO A 151 -26.23 20.75 14.36
CA PRO A 151 -25.95 20.75 12.91
C PRO A 151 -24.68 21.51 12.50
N ARG A 152 -24.31 22.55 13.25
CA ARG A 152 -23.12 23.40 12.96
C ARG A 152 -21.79 22.66 13.06
N PHE A 153 -21.74 21.49 13.68
CA PHE A 153 -20.52 20.68 13.80
C PHE A 153 -20.37 19.65 12.69
N ILE A 154 -21.39 19.50 11.84
CA ILE A 154 -21.36 18.61 10.69
C ILE A 154 -20.73 19.35 9.52
N ASN A 155 -19.70 18.73 8.92
CA ASN A 155 -19.04 19.21 7.73
C ASN A 155 -18.86 18.05 6.73
N ALA A 156 -18.32 18.35 5.55
CA ALA A 156 -18.11 17.33 4.52
C ALA A 156 -17.21 16.16 4.99
N GLU A 157 -16.26 16.41 5.90
CA GLU A 157 -15.30 15.40 6.36
C GLU A 157 -15.91 14.41 7.36
N ASN A 158 -16.78 14.86 8.26
CA ASN A 158 -17.35 14.02 9.31
C ASN A 158 -18.77 13.49 9.01
N ALA A 159 -19.46 14.06 8.02
CA ALA A 159 -20.81 13.62 7.62
C ALA A 159 -20.85 12.14 7.20
N ALA A 160 -19.83 11.67 6.48
CA ALA A 160 -19.73 10.26 6.09
C ALA A 160 -19.61 9.35 7.32
N LEU A 161 -18.72 9.65 8.26
CA LEU A 161 -18.55 8.87 9.50
C LEU A 161 -19.82 8.87 10.35
N LEU A 162 -20.51 10.01 10.44
CA LEU A 162 -21.77 10.13 11.17
C LEU A 162 -22.83 9.19 10.59
N MET A 163 -22.93 9.10 9.26
CA MET A 163 -23.83 8.15 8.61
C MET A 163 -23.51 6.70 8.97
N LEU A 164 -22.24 6.33 9.02
CA LEU A 164 -21.83 4.97 9.39
C LEU A 164 -22.21 4.63 10.83
N VAL A 165 -22.05 5.61 11.73
CA VAL A 165 -22.43 5.49 13.13
C VAL A 165 -23.95 5.37 13.28
N LEU A 166 -24.74 6.16 12.55
CA LEU A 166 -26.20 6.08 12.56
C LEU A 166 -26.72 4.76 12.01
N HIS A 167 -26.05 4.21 10.99
CA HIS A 167 -26.34 2.87 10.48
C HIS A 167 -26.01 1.80 11.50
N LYS A 168 -24.85 1.89 12.16
CA LYS A 168 -24.48 1.00 13.26
C LYS A 168 -25.47 1.08 14.43
N ALA A 169 -26.03 2.27 14.67
CA ALA A 169 -27.10 2.50 15.63
C ALA A 169 -28.48 1.99 15.15
N ARG A 170 -28.59 1.49 13.91
CA ARG A 170 -29.83 1.10 13.22
C ARG A 170 -30.88 2.23 13.14
N LEU A 171 -30.45 3.48 13.30
CA LEU A 171 -31.30 4.66 13.16
C LEU A 171 -31.61 4.96 11.68
N ALA A 172 -30.87 4.34 10.76
CA ALA A 172 -31.01 4.52 9.32
C ALA A 172 -32.03 3.58 8.64
N ASP A 173 -32.44 2.51 9.33
CA ASP A 173 -33.32 1.47 8.77
C ASP A 173 -34.76 1.98 8.51
N ASN A 174 -35.15 3.12 9.10
CA ASN A 174 -36.39 3.82 8.80
C ASN A 174 -36.12 5.32 8.52
N PRO A 175 -36.28 5.81 7.28
CA PRO A 175 -36.05 7.20 6.89
C PRO A 175 -36.77 8.23 7.76
N GLU A 176 -37.92 7.88 8.36
CA GLU A 176 -38.67 8.78 9.24
C GLU A 176 -37.88 9.16 10.50
N HIS A 177 -36.99 8.29 10.99
CA HIS A 177 -36.18 8.54 12.18
C HIS A 177 -35.11 9.61 11.98
N PHE A 178 -34.69 9.87 10.74
CA PHE A 178 -33.79 10.99 10.45
C PHE A 178 -34.48 12.34 10.65
N SER A 179 -35.78 12.42 10.36
CA SER A 179 -36.58 13.64 10.56
C SER A 179 -36.64 14.06 12.03
N ASP A 180 -36.52 13.09 12.94
CA ASP A 180 -36.55 13.29 14.39
C ASP A 180 -35.18 13.69 14.97
N LEU A 181 -34.11 13.58 14.17
CA LEU A 181 -32.77 14.04 14.56
C LEU A 181 -32.62 15.52 14.24
N THR A 182 -32.10 16.28 15.21
CA THR A 182 -31.87 17.74 15.12
C THR A 182 -31.12 18.17 13.84
N TYR A 183 -30.30 17.29 13.28
CA TYR A 183 -29.47 17.52 12.10
C TYR A 183 -29.86 16.67 10.86
N GLY A 184 -30.83 15.78 10.98
CA GLY A 184 -31.17 14.86 9.90
C GLY A 184 -31.58 15.54 8.58
N PRO A 185 -32.37 16.63 8.57
CA PRO A 185 -32.69 17.37 7.36
C PRO A 185 -31.46 18.02 6.68
N VAL A 186 -30.48 18.46 7.46
CA VAL A 186 -29.21 19.03 6.94
C VAL A 186 -28.37 17.91 6.33
N LEU A 187 -28.24 16.79 7.04
CA LEU A 187 -27.49 15.62 6.58
C LEU A 187 -28.08 15.05 5.28
N LEU A 188 -29.41 14.92 5.19
CA LEU A 188 -30.10 14.48 3.97
C LEU A 188 -29.88 15.43 2.80
N LYS A 189 -29.80 16.75 3.04
CA LYS A 189 -29.56 17.76 1.99
C LYS A 189 -28.10 17.83 1.52
N GLU A 190 -27.15 17.74 2.44
CA GLU A 190 -25.70 17.76 2.14
C GLU A 190 -25.24 16.49 1.41
N LEU A 191 -25.84 15.33 1.72
CA LEU A 191 -25.51 14.05 1.09
C LEU A 191 -26.22 13.82 -0.25
N GLN A 192 -27.30 14.58 -0.53
CA GLN A 192 -28.15 14.38 -1.70
C GLN A 192 -27.49 14.51 -3.08
N PRO A 193 -26.31 15.12 -3.30
CA PRO A 193 -25.68 15.07 -4.61
C PRO A 193 -24.77 13.85 -4.86
N TYR A 194 -24.38 13.05 -3.85
CA TYR A 194 -23.16 12.24 -4.01
C TYR A 194 -23.32 10.71 -4.03
N VAL A 195 -24.02 10.05 -3.11
CA VAL A 195 -24.04 8.57 -3.05
C VAL A 195 -25.34 8.06 -2.41
N PRO A 196 -26.00 7.00 -2.93
CA PRO A 196 -27.15 6.38 -2.27
C PRO A 196 -26.81 5.93 -0.84
N LEU A 197 -27.72 6.07 0.13
CA LEU A 197 -27.52 5.63 1.52
C LEU A 197 -26.88 4.22 1.64
N PRO A 198 -27.35 3.20 0.89
CA PRO A 198 -26.79 1.85 0.95
C PRO A 198 -25.34 1.75 0.42
N ALA A 199 -24.90 2.69 -0.40
CA ALA A 199 -23.52 2.70 -0.88
C ALA A 199 -22.53 3.24 0.17
N TYR A 200 -22.99 4.02 1.18
CA TYR A 200 -22.14 4.37 2.32
C TYR A 200 -21.86 3.15 3.21
N GLU A 201 -22.85 2.26 3.38
CA GLU A 201 -22.67 1.00 4.10
C GLU A 201 -21.61 0.10 3.43
N VAL A 202 -21.69 -0.04 2.11
CA VAL A 202 -20.69 -0.77 1.31
C VAL A 202 -19.30 -0.20 1.47
N LEU A 203 -19.15 1.13 1.37
CA LEU A 203 -17.86 1.81 1.52
C LEU A 203 -17.31 1.64 2.94
N ALA A 204 -18.15 1.67 3.97
CA ALA A 204 -17.72 1.45 5.36
C ALA A 204 -17.25 0.03 5.64
N LEU A 205 -17.98 -0.95 5.11
CA LEU A 205 -17.57 -2.35 5.21
C LEU A 205 -16.24 -2.57 4.49
N ALA A 206 -16.04 -1.96 3.32
CA ALA A 206 -14.77 -2.04 2.60
C ALA A 206 -13.62 -1.36 3.37
N LEU A 207 -13.83 -0.13 3.86
CA LEU A 207 -12.82 0.64 4.60
C LEU A 207 -12.48 0.05 5.97
N SER A 208 -13.42 -0.67 6.60
CA SER A 208 -13.18 -1.42 7.84
C SER A 208 -12.53 -2.80 7.62
N GLY A 209 -12.24 -3.17 6.37
CA GLY A 209 -11.65 -4.46 6.01
C GLY A 209 -12.64 -5.63 5.97
N ASN A 210 -13.94 -5.39 6.20
CA ASN A 210 -15.00 -6.38 6.04
C ASN A 210 -15.44 -6.50 4.57
N LEU A 211 -14.53 -7.01 3.74
CA LEU A 211 -14.74 -7.13 2.28
C LEU A 211 -15.92 -8.04 1.91
N GLN A 212 -16.16 -9.11 2.67
CA GLN A 212 -17.31 -10.00 2.43
C GLN A 212 -18.64 -9.29 2.70
N GLY A 213 -18.73 -8.52 3.78
CA GLY A 213 -19.89 -7.68 4.07
C GLY A 213 -20.09 -6.62 2.99
N ALA A 214 -19.00 -5.95 2.57
CA ALA A 214 -19.06 -4.93 1.52
C ALA A 214 -19.61 -5.48 0.21
N LEU A 215 -19.16 -6.68 -0.21
CA LEU A 215 -19.66 -7.33 -1.42
C LEU A 215 -21.12 -7.79 -1.27
N ALA A 216 -21.51 -8.31 -0.11
CA ALA A 216 -22.88 -8.75 0.16
C ALA A 216 -23.87 -7.58 0.09
N GLU A 217 -23.53 -6.44 0.71
CA GLU A 217 -24.34 -5.22 0.64
C GLU A 217 -24.25 -4.56 -0.74
N GLY A 218 -23.08 -4.62 -1.38
CA GLY A 218 -22.85 -4.10 -2.73
C GLY A 218 -23.77 -4.73 -3.76
N ASN A 219 -24.04 -6.04 -3.66
CA ASN A 219 -24.96 -6.72 -4.55
C ASN A 219 -26.40 -6.18 -4.48
N LYS A 220 -26.80 -5.60 -3.34
CA LYS A 220 -28.11 -4.96 -3.19
C LYS A 220 -28.21 -3.63 -3.97
N LEU A 221 -27.07 -3.04 -4.33
CA LEU A 221 -27.01 -1.81 -5.16
C LEU A 221 -27.34 -2.05 -6.63
N ASN A 222 -27.29 -3.30 -7.12
CA ASN A 222 -27.49 -3.62 -8.53
C ASN A 222 -28.91 -3.27 -9.04
N GLY A 223 -29.88 -3.14 -8.12
CA GLY A 223 -31.27 -2.75 -8.43
C GLY A 223 -31.55 -1.24 -8.29
N ILE A 224 -30.56 -0.43 -7.91
CA ILE A 224 -30.74 1.02 -7.70
C ILE A 224 -30.30 1.75 -8.97
N PRO A 225 -31.23 2.38 -9.73
CA PRO A 225 -30.89 3.12 -10.94
C PRO A 225 -29.87 4.23 -10.67
N GLY A 226 -28.94 4.45 -11.59
CA GLY A 226 -27.89 5.46 -11.47
C GLY A 226 -26.56 4.88 -10.96
N LYS A 227 -26.00 5.43 -9.87
CA LYS A 227 -24.63 5.10 -9.42
C LYS A 227 -24.47 3.73 -8.74
N GLY A 228 -25.54 3.00 -8.44
CA GLY A 228 -25.48 1.72 -7.71
C GLY A 228 -24.61 0.65 -8.40
N PRO A 229 -24.91 0.28 -9.67
CA PRO A 229 -24.10 -0.67 -10.42
C PRO A 229 -22.66 -0.20 -10.65
N LEU A 230 -22.42 1.11 -10.78
CA LEU A 230 -21.06 1.66 -10.89
C LEU A 230 -20.25 1.45 -9.60
N ILE A 231 -20.87 1.63 -8.43
CA ILE A 231 -20.21 1.41 -7.14
C ILE A 231 -19.89 -0.07 -6.95
N LEU A 232 -20.83 -0.96 -7.30
CA LEU A 232 -20.61 -2.40 -7.28
C LEU A 232 -19.49 -2.82 -8.25
N ALA A 233 -19.46 -2.27 -9.47
CA ALA A 233 -18.42 -2.58 -10.46
C ALA A 233 -17.02 -2.21 -9.95
N ASN A 234 -16.87 -1.01 -9.36
CA ASN A 234 -15.59 -0.60 -8.77
C ASN A 234 -15.19 -1.48 -7.56
N LEU A 235 -16.15 -1.83 -6.70
CA LEU A 235 -15.89 -2.70 -5.55
C LEU A 235 -15.41 -4.09 -6.00
N LEU A 236 -16.06 -4.67 -7.02
CA LEU A 236 -15.67 -5.95 -7.60
C LEU A 236 -14.32 -5.85 -8.30
N TYR A 237 -14.02 -4.72 -8.95
CA TYR A 237 -12.72 -4.49 -9.57
C TYR A 237 -11.61 -4.51 -8.54
N ASP A 238 -11.76 -3.77 -7.43
CA ASP A 238 -10.71 -3.62 -6.42
C ASP A 238 -10.55 -4.84 -5.51
N PHE A 239 -11.68 -5.42 -5.06
CA PHE A 239 -11.70 -6.39 -3.96
C PHE A 239 -12.40 -7.70 -4.28
N GLY A 240 -13.13 -7.77 -5.39
CA GLY A 240 -13.95 -8.93 -5.75
C GLY A 240 -13.44 -9.64 -7.00
N SER A 241 -14.37 -10.00 -7.88
CA SER A 241 -14.07 -10.64 -9.17
C SER A 241 -13.91 -9.57 -10.25
N PRO A 242 -12.70 -9.35 -10.81
CA PRO A 242 -12.50 -8.38 -11.88
C PRO A 242 -13.29 -8.76 -13.15
N GLU A 243 -13.59 -10.05 -13.37
CA GLU A 243 -14.44 -10.46 -14.48
C GLU A 243 -15.91 -10.04 -14.31
N GLU A 244 -16.41 -10.06 -13.07
CA GLU A 244 -17.76 -9.56 -12.77
C GLU A 244 -17.81 -8.04 -12.89
N ALA A 245 -16.76 -7.35 -12.43
CA ALA A 245 -16.61 -5.92 -12.65
C ALA A 245 -16.67 -5.57 -14.14
N ALA A 246 -15.93 -6.31 -14.99
CA ALA A 246 -15.96 -6.12 -16.44
C ALA A 246 -17.38 -6.24 -17.01
N ARG A 247 -18.14 -7.27 -16.60
CA ARG A 247 -19.54 -7.46 -17.05
C ARG A 247 -20.45 -6.30 -16.64
N LEU A 248 -20.26 -5.74 -15.44
CA LEU A 248 -21.05 -4.60 -14.98
C LEU A 248 -20.67 -3.31 -15.70
N PHE A 249 -19.37 -3.06 -15.92
CA PHE A 249 -18.92 -1.93 -16.74
C PHE A 249 -19.44 -2.02 -18.18
N HIS A 250 -19.47 -3.22 -18.75
CA HIS A 250 -20.08 -3.47 -20.05
C HIS A 250 -21.57 -3.08 -20.05
N SER A 251 -22.34 -3.56 -19.06
CA SER A 251 -23.76 -3.22 -18.93
C SER A 251 -24.00 -1.71 -18.73
N LEU A 252 -23.11 -1.02 -18.02
CA LEU A 252 -23.15 0.44 -17.84
C LEU A 252 -22.82 1.18 -19.14
N TYR A 253 -21.90 0.66 -19.95
CA TYR A 253 -21.62 1.19 -21.27
C TYR A 253 -22.82 1.04 -22.21
N GLU A 254 -23.45 -0.14 -22.25
CA GLU A 254 -24.64 -0.37 -23.08
C GLU A 254 -25.82 0.54 -22.70
N SER A 255 -25.94 0.92 -21.42
CA SER A 255 -27.02 1.80 -20.95
C SER A 255 -26.73 3.30 -21.13
N GLU A 256 -25.49 3.76 -20.86
CA GLU A 256 -25.16 5.19 -20.83
C GLU A 256 -24.27 5.66 -21.99
N GLY A 257 -23.67 4.75 -22.76
CA GLY A 257 -22.81 5.05 -23.90
C GLY A 257 -21.47 5.72 -23.54
N ARG A 258 -21.08 5.76 -22.27
CA ARG A 258 -19.86 6.44 -21.82
C ARG A 258 -18.61 5.60 -22.05
N LEU A 259 -17.68 6.10 -22.86
CA LEU A 259 -16.41 5.41 -23.19
C LEU A 259 -15.56 5.08 -21.95
N SER A 260 -15.67 5.84 -20.86
CA SER A 260 -14.98 5.56 -19.59
C SER A 260 -15.33 4.18 -19.03
N TYR A 261 -16.57 3.71 -19.19
CA TYR A 261 -16.96 2.37 -18.72
C TYR A 261 -16.32 1.27 -19.56
N LYS A 262 -16.19 1.48 -20.86
CA LYS A 262 -15.54 0.53 -21.77
C LYS A 262 -14.02 0.46 -21.54
N LEU A 263 -13.39 1.57 -21.12
CA LEU A 263 -12.00 1.56 -20.62
C LEU A 263 -11.88 0.74 -19.32
N GLN A 264 -12.77 0.97 -18.36
CA GLN A 264 -12.80 0.22 -17.09
C GLN A 264 -13.10 -1.28 -17.29
N GLU A 265 -13.93 -1.62 -18.27
CA GLU A 265 -14.17 -3.01 -18.70
C GLU A 265 -12.87 -3.68 -19.17
N ALA A 266 -12.11 -2.99 -20.05
CA ALA A 266 -10.84 -3.51 -20.54
C ALA A 266 -9.80 -3.67 -19.42
N ASP A 267 -9.67 -2.69 -18.53
CA ASP A 267 -8.76 -2.76 -17.36
C ASP A 267 -9.14 -3.91 -16.42
N SER A 268 -10.45 -4.15 -16.24
CA SER A 268 -10.99 -5.24 -15.43
C SER A 268 -10.65 -6.61 -16.03
N TYR A 269 -10.77 -6.77 -17.35
CA TYR A 269 -10.32 -7.98 -18.04
C TYR A 269 -8.80 -8.18 -17.96
N LEU A 270 -8.01 -7.10 -18.07
CA LEU A 270 -6.57 -7.19 -17.87
C LEU A 270 -6.24 -7.68 -16.45
N LYS A 271 -6.88 -7.12 -15.43
CA LYS A 271 -6.72 -7.51 -14.02
C LYS A 271 -7.13 -8.97 -13.78
N ALA A 272 -8.11 -9.47 -14.52
CA ALA A 272 -8.51 -10.89 -14.53
C ALA A 272 -7.53 -11.82 -15.29
N GLY A 273 -6.46 -11.30 -15.89
CA GLY A 273 -5.54 -12.07 -16.73
C GLY A 273 -6.09 -12.37 -18.14
N LYS A 274 -7.25 -11.82 -18.52
CA LYS A 274 -7.88 -11.96 -19.85
C LYS A 274 -7.32 -10.94 -20.83
N VAL A 275 -6.02 -11.07 -21.11
CA VAL A 275 -5.22 -10.19 -21.96
C VAL A 275 -5.87 -9.93 -23.33
N GLN A 276 -6.30 -10.97 -24.04
CA GLN A 276 -6.86 -10.81 -25.38
C GLN A 276 -8.21 -10.08 -25.38
N SER A 277 -9.04 -10.28 -24.34
CA SER A 277 -10.30 -9.54 -24.19
C SER A 277 -10.04 -8.05 -23.95
N ALA A 278 -9.13 -7.71 -23.05
CA ALA A 278 -8.74 -6.33 -22.79
C ALA A 278 -8.20 -5.64 -24.07
N ARG A 279 -7.29 -6.33 -24.78
CA ARG A 279 -6.70 -5.86 -26.03
C ARG A 279 -7.75 -5.58 -27.10
N SER A 280 -8.67 -6.52 -27.34
CA SER A 280 -9.75 -6.35 -28.32
C SER A 280 -10.58 -5.11 -28.05
N ILE A 281 -10.86 -4.80 -26.77
CA ILE A 281 -11.68 -3.64 -26.40
C ILE A 281 -10.90 -2.36 -26.67
N TRP A 282 -9.64 -2.27 -26.25
CA TRP A 282 -8.78 -1.11 -26.52
C TRP A 282 -8.57 -0.86 -28.01
N GLU A 283 -8.36 -1.92 -28.81
CA GLU A 283 -8.25 -1.79 -30.27
C GLU A 283 -9.54 -1.23 -30.88
N SER A 284 -10.71 -1.65 -30.37
CA SER A 284 -12.00 -1.12 -30.84
C SER A 284 -12.24 0.35 -30.43
N LEU A 285 -11.71 0.77 -29.27
CA LEU A 285 -11.88 2.12 -28.73
C LEU A 285 -10.93 3.13 -29.37
N TYR A 286 -9.78 2.68 -29.85
CA TYR A 286 -8.66 3.54 -30.21
C TYR A 286 -9.00 4.65 -31.22
N GLY A 287 -9.94 4.41 -32.13
CA GLY A 287 -10.40 5.40 -33.12
C GLY A 287 -11.32 6.49 -32.54
N ASP A 288 -11.97 6.23 -31.41
CA ASP A 288 -13.06 7.05 -30.87
C ASP A 288 -12.64 7.88 -29.64
N LEU A 289 -11.44 7.64 -29.11
CA LEU A 289 -10.92 8.33 -27.92
C LEU A 289 -10.25 9.66 -28.26
N SER A 290 -10.14 10.54 -27.26
CA SER A 290 -9.40 11.80 -27.35
C SER A 290 -8.60 12.09 -26.08
N GLY A 291 -7.59 12.95 -26.16
CA GLY A 291 -6.80 13.39 -25.00
C GLY A 291 -6.01 12.27 -24.32
N SER A 292 -6.00 12.29 -22.99
CA SER A 292 -5.22 11.37 -22.14
C SER A 292 -5.63 9.90 -22.27
N ASP A 293 -6.89 9.63 -22.64
CA ASP A 293 -7.41 8.25 -22.76
C ASP A 293 -6.76 7.53 -23.94
N VAL A 294 -6.45 8.26 -25.02
CA VAL A 294 -5.69 7.73 -26.15
C VAL A 294 -4.28 7.34 -25.71
N GLY A 295 -3.66 8.17 -24.85
CA GLY A 295 -2.33 7.91 -24.30
C GLY A 295 -2.26 6.60 -23.50
N LEU A 296 -3.22 6.42 -22.59
CA LEU A 296 -3.37 5.19 -21.79
C LEU A 296 -3.55 3.95 -22.68
N VAL A 297 -4.47 4.02 -23.65
CA VAL A 297 -4.74 2.91 -24.57
C VAL A 297 -3.53 2.56 -25.41
N LEU A 298 -2.82 3.56 -25.95
CA LEU A 298 -1.58 3.34 -26.70
C LEU A 298 -0.50 2.68 -25.85
N TYR A 299 -0.36 3.11 -24.60
CA TYR A 299 0.59 2.50 -23.68
C TYR A 299 0.27 1.03 -23.41
N ASN A 300 -1.00 0.72 -23.15
CA ASN A 300 -1.46 -0.64 -22.90
C ASN A 300 -1.28 -1.53 -24.13
N LEU A 301 -1.76 -1.08 -25.31
CA LEU A 301 -1.60 -1.80 -26.57
C LEU A 301 -0.12 -2.01 -26.94
N GLY A 302 0.73 -1.00 -26.76
CA GLY A 302 2.18 -1.12 -26.98
C GLY A 302 2.82 -2.13 -26.04
N SER A 303 2.48 -2.07 -24.75
CA SER A 303 3.03 -2.98 -23.72
C SER A 303 2.63 -4.44 -23.97
N MET A 304 1.48 -4.67 -24.59
CA MET A 304 0.90 -6.00 -24.83
C MET A 304 1.00 -6.47 -26.27
N ALA A 305 1.61 -5.66 -27.14
CA ALA A 305 1.82 -6.01 -28.54
C ALA A 305 2.66 -7.29 -28.68
N GLU A 306 2.17 -8.21 -29.51
CA GLU A 306 2.80 -9.50 -29.80
C GLU A 306 4.03 -9.36 -30.70
N THR A 307 4.03 -8.36 -31.58
CA THR A 307 5.15 -8.10 -32.50
C THR A 307 5.92 -6.85 -32.10
N ALA A 308 7.23 -6.85 -32.36
CA ALA A 308 8.08 -5.68 -32.16
C ALA A 308 7.66 -4.51 -33.08
N SER A 309 7.05 -4.82 -34.23
CA SER A 309 6.54 -3.83 -35.18
C SER A 309 5.35 -3.07 -34.61
N ASP A 310 4.33 -3.78 -34.11
CA ASP A 310 3.14 -3.16 -33.52
C ASP A 310 3.51 -2.38 -32.26
N ARG A 311 4.38 -2.98 -31.42
CA ARG A 311 4.92 -2.30 -30.24
C ARG A 311 5.58 -0.97 -30.60
N ARG A 312 6.39 -0.95 -31.67
CA ARG A 312 7.02 0.26 -32.17
C ARG A 312 5.98 1.27 -32.64
N ALA A 313 4.99 0.84 -33.42
CA ALA A 313 3.96 1.72 -33.95
C ALA A 313 3.15 2.42 -32.83
N TYR A 314 2.71 1.67 -31.83
CA TYR A 314 1.95 2.23 -30.70
C TYR A 314 2.79 3.22 -29.88
N PHE A 315 4.02 2.85 -29.51
CA PHE A 315 4.87 3.76 -28.74
C PHE A 315 5.33 4.98 -29.54
N THR A 316 5.55 4.87 -30.85
CA THR A 316 5.81 6.04 -31.70
C THR A 316 4.64 7.01 -31.65
N ARG A 317 3.41 6.53 -31.87
CA ARG A 317 2.24 7.41 -31.82
C ARG A 317 1.99 8.00 -30.43
N LEU A 318 2.28 7.24 -29.36
CA LEU A 318 2.21 7.76 -28.00
C LEU A 318 3.21 8.89 -27.78
N LEU A 319 4.45 8.71 -28.22
CA LEU A 319 5.52 9.69 -28.05
C LEU A 319 5.36 10.93 -28.94
N ASP A 320 4.68 10.79 -30.08
CA ASP A 320 4.29 11.94 -30.91
C ASP A 320 3.31 12.86 -30.17
N MET A 321 2.39 12.27 -29.40
CA MET A 321 1.41 12.99 -28.58
C MET A 321 2.01 13.48 -27.25
N GLU A 322 2.75 12.61 -26.58
CA GLU A 322 3.27 12.79 -25.23
C GLU A 322 4.79 12.57 -25.21
N ARG A 323 5.53 13.55 -25.74
CA ARG A 323 7.00 13.49 -25.88
C ARG A 323 7.76 13.26 -24.56
N MET A 324 7.11 13.51 -23.42
CA MET A 324 7.69 13.40 -22.07
C MET A 324 7.21 12.14 -21.34
N HIS A 325 6.55 11.19 -22.01
CA HIS A 325 6.01 10.01 -21.35
C HIS A 325 7.13 9.02 -20.97
N GLU A 326 7.59 9.06 -19.72
CA GLU A 326 8.72 8.27 -19.18
C GLU A 326 8.66 6.79 -19.58
N TYR A 327 7.55 6.10 -19.27
CA TYR A 327 7.45 4.66 -19.55
C TYR A 327 7.41 4.34 -21.05
N ALA A 328 6.82 5.19 -21.88
CA ALA A 328 6.82 5.00 -23.33
C ALA A 328 8.23 5.17 -23.93
N ILE A 329 8.97 6.18 -23.49
CA ILE A 329 10.39 6.39 -23.86
C ILE A 329 11.20 5.15 -23.47
N LEU A 330 11.02 4.68 -22.23
CA LEU A 330 11.69 3.49 -21.74
C LEU A 330 11.37 2.27 -22.61
N GLN A 331 10.09 1.96 -22.84
CA GLN A 331 9.69 0.79 -23.63
C GLN A 331 10.12 0.89 -25.10
N TYR A 332 10.06 2.09 -25.69
CA TYR A 332 10.54 2.34 -27.04
C TYR A 332 12.05 2.08 -27.15
N SER A 333 12.84 2.56 -26.18
CA SER A 333 14.29 2.33 -26.17
C SER A 333 14.66 0.84 -26.19
N ARG A 334 13.82 -0.03 -25.62
CA ARG A 334 14.03 -1.49 -25.60
C ARG A 334 13.83 -2.16 -26.96
N LEU A 335 13.25 -1.46 -27.92
CA LEU A 335 13.09 -1.89 -29.32
C LEU A 335 14.29 -1.54 -30.21
N LEU A 336 15.25 -0.79 -29.66
CA LEU A 336 16.42 -0.32 -30.38
C LEU A 336 17.65 -1.19 -30.03
N PRO A 337 18.63 -1.29 -30.93
CA PRO A 337 19.97 -1.80 -30.60
C PRO A 337 20.56 -1.03 -29.39
N ALA A 338 21.45 -1.67 -28.62
CA ALA A 338 21.92 -1.14 -27.33
C ALA A 338 22.48 0.30 -27.43
N MET A 339 23.34 0.58 -28.41
CA MET A 339 23.94 1.91 -28.59
C MET A 339 22.95 2.97 -29.10
N ASP A 340 22.00 2.58 -29.94
CA ASP A 340 20.93 3.46 -30.40
C ASP A 340 19.97 3.78 -29.25
N ALA A 341 19.66 2.80 -28.40
CA ALA A 341 18.86 2.98 -27.20
C ALA A 341 19.49 3.98 -26.23
N ILE A 342 20.80 3.85 -25.97
CA ILE A 342 21.54 4.78 -25.09
C ILE A 342 21.51 6.19 -25.67
N SER A 343 21.77 6.32 -26.97
CA SER A 343 21.73 7.62 -27.67
C SER A 343 20.35 8.26 -27.60
N TYR A 344 19.31 7.48 -27.88
CA TYR A 344 17.91 7.90 -27.79
C TYR A 344 17.53 8.36 -26.38
N LEU A 345 17.86 7.57 -25.35
CA LEU A 345 17.56 7.89 -23.95
C LEU A 345 18.25 9.19 -23.51
N LYS A 346 19.53 9.38 -23.86
CA LYS A 346 20.28 10.61 -23.52
C LYS A 346 19.77 11.87 -24.22
N GLN A 347 19.15 11.73 -25.39
CA GLN A 347 18.52 12.84 -26.12
C GLN A 347 17.15 13.21 -25.54
N SER A 348 16.58 12.38 -24.66
CA SER A 348 15.30 12.68 -24.02
C SER A 348 15.41 13.94 -23.15
N PRO A 349 14.48 14.88 -23.28
CA PRO A 349 14.47 16.11 -22.48
C PRO A 349 14.25 15.86 -20.97
N ILE A 350 13.74 14.69 -20.59
CA ILE A 350 13.52 14.30 -19.20
C ILE A 350 14.63 13.39 -18.63
N PHE A 351 15.66 13.07 -19.41
CA PHE A 351 16.71 12.12 -19.04
C PHE A 351 17.34 12.43 -17.68
N GLU A 352 17.73 13.68 -17.46
CA GLU A 352 18.40 14.12 -16.25
C GLU A 352 17.48 14.09 -15.01
N GLN A 353 16.17 14.12 -15.19
CA GLN A 353 15.20 14.21 -14.09
C GLN A 353 14.69 12.84 -13.64
N HIS A 354 14.84 11.80 -14.47
CA HIS A 354 14.23 10.49 -14.24
C HIS A 354 15.27 9.39 -14.07
N ALA A 355 15.22 8.75 -12.90
CA ALA A 355 16.16 7.69 -12.53
C ALA A 355 16.05 6.45 -13.43
N LEU A 356 14.85 6.13 -13.92
CA LEU A 356 14.64 4.94 -14.76
C LEU A 356 15.32 5.02 -16.12
N LEU A 357 15.33 6.22 -16.75
CA LEU A 357 15.99 6.38 -18.05
C LEU A 357 17.51 6.24 -17.90
N GLN A 358 18.07 6.84 -16.84
CA GLN A 358 19.49 6.69 -16.51
C GLN A 358 19.83 5.23 -16.14
N LEU A 359 18.98 4.56 -15.36
CA LEU A 359 19.16 3.14 -15.04
C LEU A 359 19.16 2.26 -16.29
N GLU A 360 18.24 2.50 -17.23
CA GLU A 360 18.20 1.72 -18.48
C GLU A 360 19.48 1.95 -19.30
N THR A 361 20.06 3.16 -19.31
CA THR A 361 21.38 3.36 -19.98
C THR A 361 22.48 2.51 -19.33
N ILE A 362 22.54 2.45 -18.00
CA ILE A 362 23.49 1.60 -17.27
C ILE A 362 23.28 0.12 -17.64
N ARG A 363 22.02 -0.34 -17.69
CA ARG A 363 21.68 -1.72 -18.06
C ARG A 363 22.13 -2.08 -19.47
N ARG A 364 22.05 -1.14 -20.41
CA ARG A 364 22.48 -1.36 -21.80
C ARG A 364 24.00 -1.35 -21.94
N GLN A 365 24.68 -0.58 -21.11
CA GLN A 365 26.15 -0.51 -21.07
C GLN A 365 26.80 -1.73 -20.41
N GLU A 366 26.09 -2.44 -19.51
CA GLU A 366 26.60 -3.65 -18.83
C GLU A 366 27.05 -4.73 -19.80
N VAL A 367 26.40 -4.83 -20.97
CA VAL A 367 26.76 -5.81 -22.00
C VAL A 367 28.16 -5.55 -22.58
N GLU A 368 28.64 -4.31 -22.52
CA GLU A 368 29.90 -3.88 -23.13
C GLU A 368 31.02 -3.58 -22.12
N HIS A 369 30.68 -3.24 -20.88
CA HIS A 369 31.64 -2.75 -19.88
C HIS A 369 32.05 -3.81 -18.86
N SER A 370 33.25 -3.62 -18.30
CA SER A 370 33.69 -4.34 -17.11
C SER A 370 32.85 -3.96 -15.88
N THR A 371 32.89 -4.77 -14.83
CA THR A 371 32.03 -4.64 -13.65
C THR A 371 32.21 -3.30 -12.90
N GLY A 372 33.43 -2.75 -12.86
CA GLY A 372 33.76 -1.53 -12.11
C GLY A 372 33.00 -0.27 -12.54
N PRO A 373 33.07 0.16 -13.81
CA PRO A 373 32.32 1.32 -14.32
C PRO A 373 30.81 1.27 -14.05
N THR A 374 30.21 0.08 -14.15
CA THR A 374 28.78 -0.12 -13.89
C THR A 374 28.45 0.12 -12.41
N VAL A 375 29.26 -0.42 -11.49
CA VAL A 375 29.09 -0.18 -10.04
C VAL A 375 29.25 1.31 -9.71
N ALA A 376 30.24 1.99 -10.29
CA ALA A 376 30.42 3.43 -10.07
C ALA A 376 29.23 4.26 -10.57
N SER A 377 28.72 3.95 -11.78
CA SER A 377 27.56 4.62 -12.37
C SER A 377 26.29 4.40 -11.54
N LEU A 378 26.13 3.19 -11.01
CA LEU A 378 25.03 2.84 -10.12
C LEU A 378 25.04 3.64 -8.82
N TRP A 379 26.21 3.77 -8.17
CA TRP A 379 26.37 4.59 -6.97
C TRP A 379 26.12 6.08 -7.24
N PHE A 380 26.59 6.59 -8.38
CA PHE A 380 26.27 7.96 -8.79
C PHE A 380 24.75 8.17 -8.92
N LEU A 381 24.07 7.20 -9.53
CA LEU A 381 22.63 7.25 -9.72
C LEU A 381 21.86 7.18 -8.38
N LEU A 382 22.25 6.27 -7.49
CA LEU A 382 21.68 6.14 -6.14
C LEU A 382 21.86 7.40 -5.30
N ASN A 383 23.03 8.05 -5.37
CA ASN A 383 23.27 9.31 -4.67
C ASN A 383 22.41 10.46 -5.21
N ARG A 384 22.10 10.45 -6.51
CA ARG A 384 21.23 11.44 -7.15
C ARG A 384 19.76 11.21 -6.83
N PHE A 385 19.34 9.95 -6.74
CA PHE A 385 17.96 9.55 -6.47
C PHE A 385 17.87 8.60 -5.26
N PRO A 386 18.22 9.07 -4.04
CA PRO A 386 18.41 8.19 -2.88
C PRO A 386 17.11 7.59 -2.34
N ARG A 387 15.95 8.08 -2.81
CA ARG A 387 14.62 7.58 -2.42
C ARG A 387 13.95 6.72 -3.48
N ASP A 388 14.59 6.48 -4.63
CA ASP A 388 14.00 5.64 -5.68
C ASP A 388 14.26 4.15 -5.40
N GLU A 389 13.26 3.50 -4.80
CA GLU A 389 13.27 2.09 -4.45
C GLU A 389 13.65 1.15 -5.60
N ARG A 390 13.29 1.52 -6.84
CA ARG A 390 13.53 0.68 -8.04
C ARG A 390 15.02 0.57 -8.32
N LEU A 391 15.78 1.62 -8.02
CA LEU A 391 17.24 1.60 -8.12
C LEU A 391 17.84 0.60 -7.15
N TYR A 392 17.41 0.61 -5.89
CA TYR A 392 17.92 -0.33 -4.88
C TYR A 392 17.63 -1.78 -5.26
N HIS A 393 16.42 -2.07 -5.75
CA HIS A 393 16.08 -3.41 -6.19
C HIS A 393 17.00 -3.91 -7.31
N TRP A 394 17.20 -3.11 -8.35
CA TRP A 394 18.08 -3.50 -9.47
C TRP A 394 19.56 -3.54 -9.05
N ALA A 395 19.99 -2.57 -8.24
CA ALA A 395 21.34 -2.50 -7.68
C ALA A 395 21.66 -3.78 -6.89
N ALA A 396 20.74 -4.21 -6.03
CA ALA A 396 20.93 -5.39 -5.20
C ALA A 396 21.03 -6.66 -6.05
N TRP A 397 20.16 -6.79 -7.06
CA TRP A 397 20.24 -7.87 -8.04
C TRP A 397 21.60 -7.90 -8.75
N TYR A 398 22.05 -6.74 -9.25
CA TYR A 398 23.28 -6.64 -10.02
C TYR A 398 24.52 -6.97 -9.17
N LEU A 399 24.63 -6.36 -7.99
CA LEU A 399 25.74 -6.59 -7.06
C LEU A 399 25.81 -8.04 -6.58
N TYR A 400 24.65 -8.64 -6.30
CA TYR A 400 24.57 -10.07 -5.97
C TYR A 400 25.04 -10.94 -7.15
N ARG A 401 24.55 -10.67 -8.37
CA ARG A 401 24.90 -11.42 -9.59
C ARG A 401 26.40 -11.44 -9.86
N ILE A 402 27.09 -10.33 -9.64
CA ILE A 402 28.54 -10.23 -9.85
C ILE A 402 29.35 -10.72 -8.64
N GLY A 403 28.69 -11.20 -7.58
CA GLY A 403 29.33 -11.71 -6.36
C GLY A 403 29.96 -10.62 -5.48
N ASN A 404 29.60 -9.36 -5.67
CA ASN A 404 30.16 -8.25 -4.89
C ASN A 404 29.33 -8.02 -3.61
N THR A 405 29.53 -8.92 -2.63
CA THR A 405 28.80 -8.92 -1.36
C THR A 405 29.13 -7.71 -0.47
N GLU A 406 30.32 -7.12 -0.62
CA GLU A 406 30.73 -5.92 0.10
C GLU A 406 29.88 -4.71 -0.30
N GLU A 407 29.81 -4.42 -1.60
CA GLU A 407 29.00 -3.31 -2.12
C GLU A 407 27.50 -3.57 -1.90
N LEU A 408 27.06 -4.83 -2.00
CA LEU A 408 25.68 -5.19 -1.66
C LEU A 408 25.35 -4.89 -0.19
N GLY A 409 26.27 -5.18 0.73
CA GLY A 409 26.12 -4.83 2.14
C GLY A 409 25.96 -3.32 2.35
N ARG A 410 26.81 -2.51 1.69
CA ARG A 410 26.72 -1.04 1.73
C ARG A 410 25.39 -0.53 1.18
N LEU A 411 24.94 -1.09 0.05
CA LEU A 411 23.65 -0.75 -0.55
C LEU A 411 22.49 -1.02 0.42
N LEU A 412 22.50 -2.17 1.10
CA LEU A 412 21.45 -2.52 2.06
C LEU A 412 21.44 -1.58 3.29
N THR A 413 22.61 -1.13 3.75
CA THR A 413 22.71 -0.09 4.80
C THR A 413 22.13 1.24 4.29
N MET A 414 22.51 1.69 3.09
CA MET A 414 21.97 2.92 2.51
C MET A 414 20.45 2.85 2.31
N ALA A 415 19.92 1.69 1.90
CA ALA A 415 18.48 1.47 1.77
C ALA A 415 17.77 1.66 3.11
N GLN A 416 18.33 1.12 4.19
CA GLN A 416 17.79 1.28 5.53
C GLN A 416 17.83 2.74 6.01
N GLU A 417 18.94 3.45 5.78
CA GLU A 417 19.09 4.87 6.11
C GLU A 417 18.10 5.76 5.34
N ASN A 418 17.75 5.37 4.12
CA ASN A 418 16.76 6.08 3.29
C ASN A 418 15.33 5.58 3.47
N HIS A 419 15.07 4.72 4.47
CA HIS A 419 13.76 4.15 4.77
C HIS A 419 13.12 3.41 3.59
N ILE A 420 13.92 2.67 2.81
CA ILE A 420 13.45 1.88 1.67
C ILE A 420 12.98 0.51 2.17
N GLU A 421 11.66 0.33 2.21
CA GLU A 421 11.01 -0.91 2.64
C GLU A 421 10.62 -1.78 1.44
N ASN A 422 11.60 -2.44 0.82
CA ASN A 422 11.36 -3.36 -0.29
C ASN A 422 11.59 -4.84 0.13
N PRO A 423 10.59 -5.74 0.02
CA PRO A 423 10.73 -7.16 0.34
C PRO A 423 11.87 -7.87 -0.43
N ALA A 424 12.16 -7.45 -1.65
CA ALA A 424 13.26 -8.01 -2.44
C ALA A 424 14.63 -7.65 -1.86
N LEU A 425 14.78 -6.52 -1.15
CA LEU A 425 16.05 -6.21 -0.45
C LEU A 425 16.26 -7.13 0.74
N GLN A 426 15.18 -7.50 1.44
CA GLN A 426 15.25 -8.49 2.52
C GLN A 426 15.65 -9.87 2.02
N LEU A 427 15.24 -10.23 0.79
CA LEU A 427 15.76 -11.42 0.11
C LEU A 427 17.27 -11.37 -0.02
N TYR A 428 17.85 -10.30 -0.58
CA TYR A 428 19.30 -10.22 -0.76
C TYR A 428 20.06 -10.20 0.57
N LYS A 429 19.51 -9.54 1.59
CA LYS A 429 20.04 -9.59 2.96
C LYS A 429 20.04 -11.02 3.49
N ALA A 430 18.94 -11.75 3.32
CA ALA A 430 18.84 -13.14 3.73
C ALA A 430 19.84 -14.03 2.96
N LEU A 431 20.02 -13.83 1.65
CA LEU A 431 20.98 -14.58 0.84
C LEU A 431 22.42 -14.40 1.33
N ILE A 432 22.84 -13.16 1.66
CA ILE A 432 24.17 -12.91 2.26
C ILE A 432 24.32 -13.65 3.59
N VAL A 433 23.31 -13.55 4.46
CA VAL A 433 23.31 -14.21 5.77
C VAL A 433 23.32 -15.75 5.62
N MET A 434 22.64 -16.29 4.60
CA MET A 434 22.68 -17.72 4.25
C MET A 434 24.06 -18.16 3.78
N GLU A 435 24.74 -17.36 2.96
CA GLU A 435 26.10 -17.63 2.49
C GLU A 435 27.11 -17.63 3.65
N GLN A 436 26.85 -16.83 4.70
CA GLN A 436 27.61 -16.83 5.95
C GLN A 436 27.26 -18.01 6.89
N GLY A 437 26.31 -18.88 6.51
CA GLY A 437 25.87 -20.02 7.31
C GLY A 437 24.91 -19.68 8.46
N ARG A 438 24.46 -18.43 8.60
CA ARG A 438 23.56 -17.94 9.66
C ARG A 438 22.08 -18.22 9.35
N LEU A 439 21.75 -19.50 9.16
CA LEU A 439 20.46 -19.93 8.62
C LEU A 439 19.22 -19.48 9.43
N SER A 440 19.32 -19.43 10.76
CA SER A 440 18.20 -19.01 11.63
C SER A 440 17.82 -17.54 11.45
N GLU A 441 18.81 -16.68 11.20
CA GLU A 441 18.57 -15.26 10.96
C GLU A 441 18.02 -15.00 9.56
N ALA A 442 18.53 -15.73 8.55
CA ALA A 442 17.96 -15.69 7.21
C ALA A 442 16.48 -16.11 7.21
N GLU A 443 16.12 -17.13 8.00
CA GLU A 443 14.72 -17.54 8.18
C GLU A 443 13.89 -16.39 8.77
N ALA A 444 14.37 -15.76 9.84
CA ALA A 444 13.66 -14.64 10.49
C ALA A 444 13.45 -13.46 9.53
N LEU A 445 14.44 -13.14 8.70
CA LEU A 445 14.35 -12.07 7.70
C LEU A 445 13.28 -12.33 6.63
N LEU A 446 13.10 -13.58 6.22
CA LEU A 446 12.16 -13.94 5.16
C LEU A 446 10.73 -14.23 5.69
N ALA A 447 10.60 -14.67 6.93
CA ALA A 447 9.32 -15.10 7.52
C ALA A 447 8.24 -14.00 7.51
N SER A 448 8.63 -12.72 7.57
CA SER A 448 7.71 -11.57 7.53
C SER A 448 7.16 -11.25 6.13
N TYR A 449 7.69 -11.84 5.06
CA TYR A 449 7.38 -11.46 3.66
C TYR A 449 6.79 -12.60 2.82
N THR A 450 6.23 -13.62 3.47
CA THR A 450 5.87 -14.90 2.84
C THR A 450 4.72 -14.86 1.81
N LYS A 451 3.94 -13.77 1.73
CA LYS A 451 2.67 -13.75 0.98
C LYS A 451 2.69 -13.03 -0.38
N THR A 452 3.81 -12.46 -0.81
CA THR A 452 3.81 -11.52 -1.96
C THR A 452 4.51 -12.00 -3.22
N ALA A 453 5.55 -12.84 -3.11
CA ALA A 453 6.31 -13.29 -4.28
C ALA A 453 6.86 -14.71 -4.09
N TRP A 454 6.75 -15.55 -5.12
CA TRP A 454 7.11 -16.98 -5.09
C TRP A 454 8.55 -17.25 -4.61
N TYR A 455 9.48 -16.33 -4.87
CA TYR A 455 10.89 -16.51 -4.52
C TYR A 455 11.14 -16.45 -3.01
N ILE A 456 10.28 -15.79 -2.22
CA ILE A 456 10.42 -15.78 -0.75
C ILE A 456 10.18 -17.17 -0.15
N PRO A 457 9.01 -17.81 -0.34
CA PRO A 457 8.79 -19.16 0.16
C PRO A 457 9.75 -20.18 -0.47
N ALA A 458 10.17 -20.02 -1.73
CA ALA A 458 11.17 -20.91 -2.33
C ALA A 458 12.54 -20.85 -1.61
N ASN A 459 12.97 -19.66 -1.19
CA ASN A 459 14.23 -19.51 -0.44
C ASN A 459 14.10 -19.95 1.02
N LEU A 460 12.94 -19.74 1.66
CA LEU A 460 12.64 -20.35 2.97
C LEU A 460 12.67 -21.88 2.91
N ALA A 461 12.10 -22.48 1.86
CA ALA A 461 12.16 -23.92 1.65
C ALA A 461 13.61 -24.43 1.57
N LYS A 462 14.49 -23.70 0.88
CA LYS A 462 15.92 -24.01 0.81
C LYS A 462 16.63 -23.92 2.16
N ILE A 463 16.23 -22.97 3.01
CA ILE A 463 16.71 -22.90 4.40
C ILE A 463 16.21 -24.11 5.20
N TYR A 464 14.94 -24.50 5.04
CA TYR A 464 14.37 -25.68 5.68
C TYR A 464 15.06 -26.97 5.24
N GLU A 465 15.37 -27.11 3.96
CA GLU A 465 16.15 -28.22 3.44
C GLU A 465 17.53 -28.30 4.10
N ARG A 466 18.29 -27.18 4.12
CA ARG A 466 19.62 -27.10 4.75
C ARG A 466 19.63 -27.33 6.26
N THR A 467 18.49 -27.12 6.91
CA THR A 467 18.31 -27.35 8.35
C THR A 467 17.58 -28.66 8.65
N TYR A 468 17.46 -29.56 7.66
CA TYR A 468 16.83 -30.88 7.76
C TYR A 468 15.35 -30.86 8.19
N ARG A 469 14.67 -29.72 8.02
CA ARG A 469 13.22 -29.57 8.24
C ARG A 469 12.46 -29.88 6.94
N ILE A 470 12.69 -31.07 6.39
CA ILE A 470 12.33 -31.43 5.01
C ILE A 470 10.82 -31.34 4.72
N THR A 471 9.97 -31.72 5.67
CA THR A 471 8.51 -31.60 5.50
C THR A 471 8.08 -30.15 5.30
N LYS A 472 8.65 -29.20 6.06
CA LYS A 472 8.41 -27.77 5.86
C LYS A 472 8.96 -27.27 4.53
N ALA A 473 10.11 -27.80 4.08
CA ALA A 473 10.65 -27.45 2.78
C ALA A 473 9.67 -27.79 1.65
N ILE A 474 9.03 -28.97 1.71
CA ILE A 474 8.00 -29.39 0.74
C ILE A 474 6.81 -28.41 0.74
N GLU A 475 6.26 -28.09 1.91
CA GLU A 475 5.13 -27.16 2.05
C GLU A 475 5.46 -25.79 1.42
N PHE A 476 6.65 -25.26 1.70
CA PHE A 476 7.06 -23.95 1.19
C PHE A 476 7.43 -23.96 -0.29
N TYR A 477 7.98 -25.04 -0.83
CA TYR A 477 8.17 -25.16 -2.28
C TYR A 477 6.84 -25.27 -3.03
N GLN A 478 5.85 -25.98 -2.47
CA GLN A 478 4.50 -26.05 -3.04
C GLN A 478 3.78 -24.70 -2.98
N LEU A 479 3.92 -23.97 -1.86
CA LEU A 479 3.44 -22.59 -1.75
C LEU A 479 4.12 -21.67 -2.78
N ALA A 480 5.43 -21.80 -2.96
CA ALA A 480 6.13 -21.06 -4.01
C ALA A 480 5.59 -21.39 -5.41
N ALA A 481 5.30 -22.67 -5.67
CA ALA A 481 4.78 -23.11 -6.96
C ALA A 481 3.37 -22.54 -7.22
N SER A 482 2.49 -22.50 -6.21
CA SER A 482 1.15 -21.92 -6.37
C SER A 482 1.16 -20.40 -6.59
N LEU A 483 2.21 -19.72 -6.13
CA LEU A 483 2.45 -18.28 -6.39
C LEU A 483 3.19 -18.03 -7.71
N ALA A 484 3.80 -19.06 -8.31
CA ALA A 484 4.54 -18.94 -9.55
C ALA A 484 3.58 -19.03 -10.74
N HIS A 485 3.18 -17.89 -11.31
CA HIS A 485 2.38 -17.84 -12.56
C HIS A 485 3.23 -18.11 -13.82
N ASN A 486 4.19 -19.03 -13.74
CA ASN A 486 5.11 -19.37 -14.83
C ASN A 486 5.46 -20.87 -14.75
N SER A 487 5.07 -21.64 -15.77
CA SER A 487 5.26 -23.09 -15.82
C SER A 487 6.72 -23.54 -15.74
N LEU A 488 7.66 -22.72 -16.23
CA LEU A 488 9.10 -23.00 -16.16
C LEU A 488 9.62 -22.90 -14.72
N VAL A 489 9.13 -21.92 -13.96
CA VAL A 489 9.45 -21.74 -12.54
C VAL A 489 8.76 -22.82 -11.71
N GLU A 490 7.48 -23.06 -11.97
CA GLU A 490 6.69 -24.10 -11.32
C GLU A 490 7.35 -25.48 -11.48
N SER A 491 7.79 -25.83 -12.70
CA SER A 491 8.55 -27.06 -12.97
C SER A 491 9.80 -27.19 -12.09
N ARG A 492 10.60 -26.13 -11.96
CA ARG A 492 11.80 -26.13 -11.12
C ARG A 492 11.48 -26.28 -9.64
N LEU A 493 10.34 -25.74 -9.18
CA LEU A 493 9.91 -25.87 -7.79
C LEU A 493 9.43 -27.28 -7.48
N TYR A 494 8.69 -27.93 -8.38
CA TYR A 494 8.30 -29.33 -8.23
C TYR A 494 9.48 -30.30 -8.33
N GLU A 495 10.52 -29.96 -9.08
CA GLU A 495 11.81 -30.67 -9.00
C GLU A 495 12.40 -30.61 -7.58
N GLN A 496 12.37 -29.44 -6.91
CA GLN A 496 12.85 -29.34 -5.52
C GLN A 496 11.96 -30.10 -4.53
N VAL A 497 10.64 -30.13 -4.75
CA VAL A 497 9.72 -30.98 -3.97
C VAL A 497 10.09 -32.46 -4.12
N ALA A 498 10.40 -32.90 -5.34
CA ALA A 498 10.82 -34.27 -5.60
C ALA A 498 12.15 -34.61 -4.90
N ASN A 499 13.14 -33.71 -4.95
CA ASN A 499 14.40 -33.85 -4.20
C ASN A 499 14.14 -34.04 -2.70
N CYS A 500 13.23 -33.26 -2.11
CA CYS A 500 12.85 -33.40 -0.71
C CYS A 500 12.22 -34.78 -0.41
N TYR A 501 11.37 -35.30 -1.30
CA TYR A 501 10.81 -36.65 -1.15
C TYR A 501 11.87 -37.74 -1.23
N VAL A 502 12.90 -37.59 -2.08
CA VAL A 502 14.05 -38.50 -2.11
C VAL A 502 14.78 -38.50 -0.77
N ILE A 503 15.03 -37.34 -0.17
CA ILE A 503 15.69 -37.22 1.14
C ILE A 503 14.88 -37.95 2.24
N LEU A 504 13.55 -37.92 2.15
CA LEU A 504 12.64 -38.63 3.06
C LEU A 504 12.48 -40.14 2.76
N GLY A 505 13.12 -40.66 1.72
CA GLY A 505 12.94 -42.06 1.27
C GLY A 505 11.57 -42.35 0.65
N ARG A 506 10.80 -41.31 0.28
CA ARG A 506 9.46 -41.43 -0.31
C ARG A 506 9.56 -41.46 -1.84
N GLU A 507 10.14 -42.53 -2.38
CA GLU A 507 10.47 -42.63 -3.80
C GLU A 507 9.26 -42.53 -4.75
N SER A 508 8.10 -43.07 -4.36
CA SER A 508 6.88 -42.99 -5.17
C SER A 508 6.34 -41.55 -5.29
N ASP A 509 6.48 -40.76 -4.24
CA ASP A 509 6.13 -39.34 -4.24
C ASP A 509 7.14 -38.52 -5.04
N ALA A 510 8.44 -38.81 -4.87
CA ALA A 510 9.51 -38.19 -5.64
C ALA A 510 9.30 -38.40 -7.14
N ARG A 511 9.01 -39.64 -7.58
CA ARG A 511 8.70 -39.95 -8.98
C ARG A 511 7.58 -39.08 -9.52
N ARG A 512 6.43 -39.05 -8.82
CA ARG A 512 5.26 -38.25 -9.25
C ARG A 512 5.60 -36.77 -9.38
N SER A 513 6.38 -36.22 -8.46
CA SER A 513 6.81 -34.82 -8.52
C SER A 513 7.77 -34.52 -9.68
N TYR A 514 8.72 -35.42 -9.99
CA TYR A 514 9.56 -35.27 -11.19
C TYR A 514 8.77 -35.38 -12.49
N GLU A 515 7.84 -36.32 -12.57
CA GLU A 515 6.96 -36.47 -13.75
C GLU A 515 6.11 -35.21 -13.95
N TYR A 516 5.53 -34.66 -12.88
CA TYR A 516 4.77 -33.41 -12.96
C TYR A 516 5.65 -32.22 -13.37
N ALA A 517 6.88 -32.12 -12.85
CA ALA A 517 7.84 -31.11 -13.28
C ALA A 517 8.14 -31.20 -14.79
N LEU A 518 8.23 -32.42 -15.35
CA LEU A 518 8.44 -32.65 -16.78
C LEU A 518 7.18 -32.41 -17.63
N GLN A 519 5.98 -32.63 -17.08
CA GLN A 519 4.73 -32.24 -17.74
C GLN A 519 4.64 -30.72 -17.91
N LEU A 520 5.05 -29.96 -16.89
CA LEU A 520 5.09 -28.50 -16.93
C LEU A 520 6.18 -27.97 -17.87
N ASN A 521 7.35 -28.63 -17.90
CA ASN A 521 8.46 -28.30 -18.77
C ASN A 521 9.21 -29.56 -19.21
N PRO A 522 8.97 -30.07 -20.43
CA PRO A 522 9.65 -31.24 -20.95
C PRO A 522 11.18 -31.10 -21.03
N ASP A 523 11.70 -29.87 -21.07
CA ASP A 523 13.13 -29.57 -21.16
C ASP A 523 13.81 -29.44 -19.78
N ASN A 524 13.14 -29.82 -18.68
CA ASN A 524 13.76 -29.85 -17.36
C ASN A 524 14.75 -31.03 -17.24
N ILE A 525 15.97 -30.82 -17.71
CA ILE A 525 17.05 -31.83 -17.74
C ILE A 525 17.34 -32.39 -16.33
N THR A 526 17.29 -31.55 -15.30
CA THR A 526 17.55 -31.95 -13.91
C THR A 526 16.50 -32.96 -13.43
N ALA A 527 15.21 -32.67 -13.67
CA ALA A 527 14.12 -33.58 -13.33
C ALA A 527 14.21 -34.89 -14.11
N ALA A 528 14.48 -34.82 -15.42
CA ALA A 528 14.64 -36.02 -16.26
C ALA A 528 15.79 -36.92 -15.79
N PHE A 529 16.94 -36.33 -15.48
CA PHE A 529 18.09 -37.07 -14.97
C PHE A 529 17.83 -37.70 -13.59
N ALA A 530 17.19 -36.96 -12.69
CA ALA A 530 16.85 -37.45 -11.36
C ALA A 530 15.83 -38.60 -11.40
N LEU A 531 14.82 -38.50 -12.28
CA LEU A 531 13.84 -39.55 -12.52
C LEU A 531 14.51 -40.83 -13.06
N GLN A 532 15.40 -40.70 -14.06
CA GLN A 532 16.15 -41.84 -14.59
C GLN A 532 16.99 -42.53 -13.51
N LYS A 533 17.60 -41.76 -12.59
CA LYS A 533 18.37 -42.31 -11.48
C LYS A 533 17.48 -43.10 -10.51
N LEU A 534 16.30 -42.60 -10.18
CA LEU A 534 15.32 -43.31 -9.36
C LEU A 534 14.88 -44.64 -9.98
N GLU A 535 14.62 -44.65 -11.29
CA GLU A 535 14.20 -45.86 -12.01
C GLU A 535 15.30 -46.93 -12.07
N ARG A 536 16.58 -46.52 -12.17
CA ARG A 536 17.70 -47.46 -12.17
C ARG A 536 17.92 -48.13 -10.82
N ASN A 537 17.62 -47.45 -9.72
CA ASN A 537 17.77 -48.00 -8.36
C ASN A 537 16.66 -48.99 -7.98
N GLN A 538 15.60 -49.10 -8.78
CA GLN A 538 14.48 -50.04 -8.57
C GLN A 538 14.61 -51.34 -9.38
N LYS A 539 15.63 -51.46 -10.24
CA LYS A 539 16.02 -52.70 -10.93
C LYS A 539 17.17 -53.37 -10.17
#